data_AF-A0A852KJS5-F1
#
_entry.id   AF-A0A852KJS5-F1
#
_cell.length_a   1.000
_cell.length_b   1.000
_cell.length_c   1.000
_cell.angle_alpha   90.00
_cell.angle_beta   90.00
_cell.angle_gamma   90.00
#
_symmetry.space_group_name_H-M   'P 1'
#
loop_
_entity.id
_entity.type
_entity.pdbx_description
1 polymer ?
#
loop_
_entity_poly.entity_id
_entity_poly.type
_entity_poly.pdbx_seq_one_letter_code
_entity_poly.pdbx_strand_id
1 'polypeptide(L)'
;GLKVLEALAASGLRSIRFAREVPGLQAVVANDSSARATELMRENVALNQVGHLVTTSMADARTLMYQRKAQRDLFDVIDLDPYGSPSPFLDAAVQAVSEGGLLCVTCTDMAVLAGNSPETCYSKYGAVSLKGKFCHEMALRIILHSLDSRANCYQRFIVPLLSVSADFYVRVFVRVFTGQAKAKASASKQALVYLCMGCGTHHLQRLGKATSHGSGFPSCRFKFGAAMGPPVGPTCEFCHQRHQLGGPLWAEPLHDGPFVEQLLTALERNPARFSTQDRMKGMLSVITEELPDVPLYYTLDSLSSTIHCNTPSLLQFRSALLHAGHRVSLSHACKNAVKTDAPPHVIWDLMRCWTKLHPVKRERLADTTPASRILAVEPKLQASFTLRDDANPSSRKRGLKRFPENPEAFWGPKAKAKAG
;
A
#
# COMPACT_ATOMS: atom_id res chain seq x y z
N GLY A 1 -9.63 -28.06 -9.89
CA GLY A 1 -8.51 -27.39 -9.20
C GLY A 1 -8.45 -25.94 -9.65
N LEU A 2 -7.54 -25.14 -9.11
CA LEU A 2 -7.43 -23.73 -9.50
C LEU A 2 -6.69 -23.55 -10.82
N LYS A 3 -7.13 -22.62 -11.67
CA LYS A 3 -6.42 -22.19 -12.87
C LYS A 3 -5.66 -20.89 -12.62
N VAL A 4 -4.36 -20.90 -12.88
CA VAL A 4 -3.46 -19.75 -12.65
C VAL A 4 -2.94 -19.20 -13.97
N LEU A 5 -2.87 -17.88 -14.10
CA LEU A 5 -2.16 -17.19 -15.16
C LEU A 5 -0.98 -16.43 -14.56
N GLU A 6 0.24 -16.72 -15.01
CA GLU A 6 1.37 -15.80 -14.91
C GLU A 6 1.46 -15.03 -16.24
N ALA A 7 1.02 -13.78 -16.24
CA ALA A 7 0.81 -13.04 -17.48
C ALA A 7 2.11 -12.57 -18.16
N LEU A 8 3.16 -12.35 -17.37
CA LEU A 8 4.50 -11.91 -17.80
C LEU A 8 5.56 -12.81 -17.17
N ALA A 9 5.72 -14.02 -17.72
CA ALA A 9 6.42 -15.11 -17.07
C ALA A 9 7.95 -15.08 -17.24
N ALA A 10 8.48 -14.38 -18.24
CA ALA A 10 9.89 -14.36 -18.58
C ALA A 10 10.50 -15.78 -18.66
N SER A 11 11.25 -16.20 -17.63
CA SER A 11 11.85 -17.55 -17.54
C SER A 11 10.87 -18.66 -17.11
N GLY A 12 9.66 -18.31 -16.69
CA GLY A 12 8.68 -19.24 -16.12
C GLY A 12 8.90 -19.59 -14.65
N LEU A 13 9.84 -18.94 -13.96
CA LEU A 13 10.22 -19.28 -12.59
C LEU A 13 9.02 -19.33 -11.63
N ARG A 14 8.12 -18.35 -11.68
CA ARG A 14 6.98 -18.31 -10.75
C ARG A 14 5.96 -19.39 -11.10
N SER A 15 5.67 -19.63 -12.37
CA SER A 15 4.79 -20.73 -12.82
C SER A 15 5.32 -22.09 -12.40
N ILE A 16 6.63 -22.31 -12.51
CA ILE A 16 7.27 -23.56 -12.03
C ILE A 16 7.11 -23.69 -10.52
N ARG A 17 7.34 -22.61 -9.76
CA ARG A 17 7.12 -22.62 -8.31
C ARG A 17 5.66 -22.84 -7.94
N PHE A 18 4.70 -22.26 -8.67
CA PHE A 18 3.28 -22.55 -8.46
C PHE A 18 3.01 -24.05 -8.63
N ALA A 19 3.48 -24.66 -9.71
CA ALA A 19 3.28 -26.09 -9.95
C ALA A 19 3.97 -27.00 -8.91
N ARG A 20 5.12 -26.59 -8.36
CA ARG A 20 5.88 -27.37 -7.37
C ARG A 20 5.40 -27.18 -5.93
N GLU A 21 4.96 -25.97 -5.60
CA GLU A 21 4.76 -25.55 -4.22
C GLU A 21 3.29 -25.34 -3.86
N VAL A 22 2.38 -25.22 -4.82
CA VAL A 22 0.95 -24.99 -4.54
C VAL A 22 0.15 -26.25 -4.84
N PRO A 23 -0.42 -26.93 -3.83
CA PRO A 23 -1.25 -28.11 -4.04
C PRO A 23 -2.62 -27.74 -4.62
N GLY A 24 -3.25 -28.68 -5.34
CA GLY A 24 -4.63 -28.52 -5.83
C GLY A 24 -4.80 -27.63 -7.07
N LEU A 25 -3.71 -27.25 -7.71
CA LEU A 25 -3.75 -26.58 -9.01
C LEU A 25 -4.26 -27.53 -10.10
N GLN A 26 -5.09 -27.02 -10.99
CA GLN A 26 -5.52 -27.72 -12.20
C GLN A 26 -4.61 -27.42 -13.38
N ALA A 27 -4.24 -26.14 -13.55
CA ALA A 27 -3.39 -25.70 -14.65
C ALA A 27 -2.72 -24.36 -14.31
N VAL A 28 -1.54 -24.15 -14.86
CA VAL A 28 -0.81 -22.88 -14.83
C VAL A 28 -0.50 -22.48 -16.27
N VAL A 29 -0.97 -21.31 -16.70
CA VAL A 29 -0.59 -20.74 -17.99
C VAL A 29 0.55 -19.75 -17.74
N ALA A 30 1.71 -20.07 -18.26
CA ALA A 30 2.89 -19.21 -18.22
C ALA A 30 3.00 -18.48 -19.56
N ASN A 31 2.80 -17.16 -19.58
CA ASN A 31 2.75 -16.37 -20.80
C ASN A 31 3.87 -15.34 -20.88
N ASP A 32 4.48 -15.18 -22.05
CA ASP A 32 5.34 -14.03 -22.36
C ASP A 32 5.11 -13.54 -23.79
N SER A 33 5.46 -12.29 -24.08
CA SER A 33 5.39 -11.73 -25.44
C SER A 33 6.66 -11.98 -26.26
N SER A 34 7.78 -12.26 -25.60
CA SER A 34 9.07 -12.50 -26.25
C SER A 34 9.24 -13.97 -26.61
N ALA A 35 9.50 -14.25 -27.90
CA ALA A 35 9.78 -15.60 -28.38
C ALA A 35 10.95 -16.27 -27.62
N ARG A 36 12.01 -15.51 -27.35
CA ARG A 36 13.18 -15.98 -26.59
C ARG A 36 12.83 -16.33 -25.15
N ALA A 37 12.01 -15.51 -24.50
CA ALA A 37 11.53 -15.80 -23.15
C ALA A 37 10.67 -17.06 -23.15
N THR A 38 9.78 -17.22 -24.14
CA THR A 38 8.95 -18.42 -24.26
C THR A 38 9.76 -19.70 -24.49
N GLU A 39 10.82 -19.64 -25.31
CA GLU A 39 11.74 -20.76 -25.53
C GLU A 39 12.43 -21.18 -24.23
N LEU A 40 13.07 -20.22 -23.54
CA LEU A 40 13.69 -20.46 -22.23
C LEU A 40 12.69 -21.01 -21.20
N MET A 41 11.47 -20.48 -21.20
CA MET A 41 10.39 -20.94 -20.33
C MET A 41 10.00 -22.40 -20.61
N ARG A 42 9.95 -22.82 -21.88
CA ARG A 42 9.68 -24.23 -22.23
C ARG A 42 10.78 -25.15 -21.73
N GLU A 43 12.04 -24.76 -21.92
CA GLU A 43 13.20 -25.51 -21.40
C GLU A 43 13.14 -25.65 -19.89
N ASN A 44 12.87 -24.56 -19.16
CA ASN A 44 12.76 -24.59 -17.71
C ASN A 44 11.59 -25.44 -17.20
N VAL A 45 10.45 -25.41 -17.89
CA VAL A 45 9.29 -26.26 -17.58
C VAL A 45 9.64 -27.75 -17.77
N ALA A 46 10.36 -28.09 -18.84
CA ALA A 46 10.82 -29.45 -19.10
C ALA A 46 11.87 -29.90 -18.07
N LEU A 47 12.86 -29.05 -17.77
CA LEU A 47 13.90 -29.29 -16.77
C LEU A 47 13.33 -29.59 -15.38
N ASN A 48 12.24 -28.92 -15.01
CA ASN A 48 11.57 -29.11 -13.72
C ASN A 48 10.47 -30.18 -13.75
N GLN A 49 10.21 -30.80 -14.91
CA GLN A 49 9.23 -31.87 -15.11
C GLN A 49 7.79 -31.48 -14.72
N VAL A 50 7.43 -30.22 -14.94
CA VAL A 50 6.10 -29.66 -14.59
C VAL A 50 5.18 -29.44 -15.79
N GLY A 51 5.53 -29.96 -16.97
CA GLY A 51 4.74 -29.77 -18.20
C GLY A 51 3.32 -30.36 -18.17
N HIS A 52 3.03 -31.26 -17.22
CA HIS A 52 1.67 -31.78 -17.00
C HIS A 52 0.72 -30.76 -16.33
N LEU A 53 1.26 -29.72 -15.68
CA LEU A 53 0.51 -28.64 -15.05
C LEU A 53 0.74 -27.28 -15.73
N VAL A 54 1.95 -27.04 -16.24
CA VAL A 54 2.36 -25.74 -16.78
C VAL A 54 2.31 -25.75 -18.30
N THR A 55 1.43 -24.93 -18.86
CA THR A 55 1.32 -24.68 -20.30
C THR A 55 1.98 -23.35 -20.65
N THR A 56 2.91 -23.38 -21.61
CA THR A 56 3.59 -22.17 -22.10
C THR A 56 2.77 -21.49 -23.21
N SER A 57 2.76 -20.16 -23.20
CA SER A 57 2.06 -19.32 -24.18
C SER A 57 2.98 -18.19 -24.65
N MET A 58 2.90 -17.87 -25.95
CA MET A 58 3.51 -16.68 -26.54
C MET A 58 2.42 -15.74 -27.04
N ALA A 59 2.09 -14.72 -26.24
CA ALA A 59 1.07 -13.74 -26.58
C ALA A 59 1.26 -12.43 -25.82
N ASP A 60 0.70 -11.33 -26.35
CA ASP A 60 0.45 -10.14 -25.54
C ASP A 60 -0.51 -10.52 -24.40
N ALA A 61 -0.13 -10.20 -23.17
CA ALA A 61 -0.88 -10.56 -21.98
C ALA A 61 -2.32 -10.02 -21.98
N ARG A 62 -2.56 -8.83 -22.55
CA ARG A 62 -3.91 -8.24 -22.64
C ARG A 62 -4.76 -9.04 -23.60
N THR A 63 -4.22 -9.33 -24.79
CA THR A 63 -4.90 -10.14 -25.80
C THR A 63 -5.28 -11.51 -25.26
N LEU A 64 -4.35 -12.20 -24.59
CA LEU A 64 -4.62 -13.49 -23.97
C LEU A 64 -5.77 -13.39 -22.94
N MET A 65 -5.73 -12.41 -22.05
CA MET A 65 -6.78 -12.22 -21.04
C MET A 65 -8.16 -11.92 -21.66
N TYR A 66 -8.22 -11.04 -22.68
CA TYR A 66 -9.48 -10.75 -23.38
C TYR A 66 -10.02 -11.96 -24.16
N GLN A 67 -9.15 -12.74 -24.81
CA GLN A 67 -9.54 -13.98 -25.49
C GLN A 67 -10.14 -14.99 -24.50
N ARG A 68 -9.49 -15.18 -23.36
CA ARG A 68 -9.96 -16.07 -22.29
C ARG A 68 -11.30 -15.62 -21.73
N LYS A 69 -11.48 -14.30 -21.55
CA LYS A 69 -12.76 -13.71 -21.18
C LYS A 69 -13.86 -13.98 -22.22
N ALA A 70 -13.57 -13.79 -23.51
CA ALA A 70 -14.53 -14.04 -24.60
C ALA A 70 -14.94 -15.53 -24.66
N GLN A 71 -13.98 -16.43 -24.43
CA GLN A 71 -14.19 -17.88 -24.38
C GLN A 71 -14.89 -18.37 -23.11
N ARG A 72 -15.14 -17.49 -22.13
CA ARG A 72 -15.63 -17.85 -20.78
C ARG A 72 -14.73 -18.84 -20.04
N ASP A 73 -13.45 -18.89 -20.39
CA ASP A 73 -12.42 -19.70 -19.72
C ASP A 73 -11.56 -18.81 -18.82
N LEU A 74 -12.13 -18.39 -17.70
CA LEU A 74 -11.52 -17.45 -16.76
C LEU A 74 -10.43 -18.11 -15.89
N PHE A 75 -9.56 -17.28 -15.31
CA PHE A 75 -8.55 -17.72 -14.35
C PHE A 75 -8.97 -17.46 -12.92
N ASP A 76 -8.67 -18.38 -12.02
CA ASP A 76 -8.91 -18.21 -10.58
C ASP A 76 -7.84 -17.35 -9.90
N VAL A 77 -6.64 -17.37 -10.46
CA VAL A 77 -5.53 -16.52 -10.02
C VAL A 77 -4.86 -15.89 -11.23
N ILE A 78 -4.66 -14.58 -11.22
CA ILE A 78 -3.85 -13.87 -12.22
C ILE A 78 -2.73 -13.13 -11.51
N ASP A 79 -1.50 -13.38 -11.94
CA ASP A 79 -0.30 -12.68 -11.49
C ASP A 79 0.21 -11.74 -12.58
N LEU A 80 0.21 -10.45 -12.26
CA LEU A 80 0.76 -9.37 -13.06
C LEU A 80 2.05 -8.87 -12.43
N ASP A 81 3.17 -9.10 -13.10
CA ASP A 81 4.48 -8.63 -12.66
C ASP A 81 5.31 -8.07 -13.82
N PRO A 82 4.93 -6.88 -14.31
CA PRO A 82 5.65 -6.23 -15.39
C PRO A 82 6.86 -5.45 -14.89
N TYR A 83 7.80 -5.23 -15.80
CA TYR A 83 8.81 -4.19 -15.62
C TYR A 83 8.16 -2.80 -15.66
N GLY A 84 8.24 -2.07 -14.56
CA GLY A 84 7.62 -0.76 -14.37
C GLY A 84 6.18 -0.86 -13.90
N SER A 85 5.24 -0.51 -14.80
CA SER A 85 3.84 -0.22 -14.45
C SER A 85 2.90 -1.35 -14.89
N PRO A 86 1.97 -1.78 -14.01
CA PRO A 86 0.92 -2.74 -14.37
C PRO A 86 -0.29 -2.10 -15.05
N SER A 87 -0.36 -0.76 -15.15
CA SER A 87 -1.52 -0.03 -15.67
C SER A 87 -2.11 -0.58 -16.97
N PRO A 88 -1.32 -0.92 -18.01
CA PRO A 88 -1.85 -1.42 -19.29
C PRO A 88 -2.59 -2.76 -19.19
N PHE A 89 -2.33 -3.54 -18.13
CA PHE A 89 -2.85 -4.91 -17.96
C PHE A 89 -4.04 -4.97 -16.99
N LEU A 90 -4.23 -3.94 -16.16
CA LEU A 90 -5.22 -3.97 -15.07
C LEU A 90 -6.65 -4.18 -15.58
N ASP A 91 -7.03 -3.54 -16.68
CA ASP A 91 -8.38 -3.61 -17.23
C ASP A 91 -8.74 -5.02 -17.72
N ALA A 92 -7.83 -5.64 -18.47
CA ALA A 92 -7.98 -7.01 -18.93
C ALA A 92 -8.01 -8.00 -17.75
N ALA A 93 -7.16 -7.79 -16.73
CA ALA A 93 -7.08 -8.67 -15.58
C ALA A 93 -8.35 -8.65 -14.71
N VAL A 94 -8.94 -7.48 -14.43
CA VAL A 94 -10.20 -7.40 -13.67
C VAL A 94 -11.38 -8.02 -14.40
N GLN A 95 -11.28 -8.27 -15.70
CA GLN A 95 -12.30 -8.96 -16.48
C GLN A 95 -12.04 -10.46 -16.63
N ALA A 96 -10.77 -10.86 -16.79
CA ALA A 96 -10.36 -12.25 -17.02
C ALA A 96 -10.29 -13.10 -15.74
N VAL A 97 -10.29 -12.48 -14.56
CA VAL A 97 -10.34 -13.20 -13.28
C VAL A 97 -11.77 -13.69 -12.96
N SER A 98 -11.89 -14.91 -12.48
CA SER A 98 -13.14 -15.55 -12.08
C SER A 98 -13.80 -14.84 -10.89
N GLU A 99 -15.06 -15.17 -10.61
CA GLU A 99 -15.80 -14.59 -9.49
C GLU A 99 -15.14 -14.96 -8.16
N GLY A 100 -14.72 -13.97 -7.39
CA GLY A 100 -13.95 -14.18 -6.16
C GLY A 100 -12.53 -14.67 -6.39
N GLY A 101 -12.02 -14.65 -7.62
CA GLY A 101 -10.63 -15.00 -7.93
C GLY A 101 -9.62 -13.97 -7.40
N LEU A 102 -8.35 -14.37 -7.36
CA LEU A 102 -7.23 -13.62 -6.79
C LEU A 102 -6.44 -12.90 -7.89
N LEU A 103 -6.28 -11.59 -7.75
CA LEU A 103 -5.33 -10.79 -8.53
C LEU A 103 -4.11 -10.48 -7.67
N CYS A 104 -2.94 -10.83 -8.18
CA CYS A 104 -1.63 -10.47 -7.63
C CYS A 104 -1.01 -9.43 -8.56
N VAL A 105 -0.80 -8.21 -8.08
CA VAL A 105 -0.30 -7.11 -8.93
C VAL A 105 0.97 -6.52 -8.32
N THR A 106 2.04 -6.52 -9.09
CA THR A 106 3.32 -5.92 -8.72
C THR A 106 3.53 -4.64 -9.53
N CYS A 107 4.09 -3.62 -8.88
CA CYS A 107 4.50 -2.39 -9.52
C CYS A 107 5.90 -2.00 -9.04
N THR A 108 6.82 -1.86 -9.99
CA THR A 108 8.21 -1.44 -9.76
C THR A 108 8.44 0.03 -10.12
N ASP A 109 7.43 0.71 -10.66
CA ASP A 109 7.46 2.14 -11.04
C ASP A 109 7.32 3.09 -9.84
N MET A 110 8.18 2.92 -8.84
CA MET A 110 8.15 3.70 -7.61
C MET A 110 8.56 5.16 -7.83
N ALA A 111 9.35 5.48 -8.85
CA ALA A 111 9.66 6.87 -9.16
C ALA A 111 8.40 7.68 -9.48
N VAL A 112 7.50 7.13 -10.30
CA VAL A 112 6.21 7.74 -10.62
C VAL A 112 5.29 7.77 -9.40
N LEU A 113 5.14 6.63 -8.71
CA LEU A 113 4.21 6.50 -7.58
C LEU A 113 4.65 7.28 -6.33
N ALA A 114 5.95 7.54 -6.17
CA ALA A 114 6.49 8.29 -5.03
C ALA A 114 6.50 9.82 -5.21
N GLY A 115 5.89 10.32 -6.28
CA GLY A 115 5.67 11.76 -6.50
C GLY A 115 6.70 12.44 -7.39
N ASN A 116 7.65 11.74 -8.03
CA ASN A 116 8.62 12.41 -8.92
C ASN A 116 8.01 12.91 -10.22
N SER A 117 6.99 12.20 -10.71
CA SER A 117 6.33 12.47 -12.00
C SER A 117 4.81 12.36 -11.83
N PRO A 118 4.16 13.36 -11.18
CA PRO A 118 2.73 13.32 -10.89
C PRO A 118 1.84 13.24 -12.14
N GLU A 119 2.25 13.88 -13.24
CA GLU A 119 1.57 13.83 -14.54
C GLU A 119 1.59 12.43 -15.15
N THR A 120 2.73 11.73 -15.02
CA THR A 120 2.86 10.33 -15.44
C THR A 120 2.06 9.39 -14.52
N CYS A 121 1.97 9.72 -13.23
CA CYS A 121 1.14 8.96 -12.30
C CYS A 121 -0.34 9.08 -12.67
N TYR A 122 -0.78 10.29 -13.03
CA TYR A 122 -2.15 10.54 -13.43
C TYR A 122 -2.50 9.80 -14.73
N SER A 123 -1.64 9.85 -15.75
CA SER A 123 -1.90 9.16 -17.02
C SER A 123 -1.97 7.64 -16.89
N LYS A 124 -1.16 7.04 -16.02
CA LYS A 124 -1.15 5.59 -15.79
C LYS A 124 -2.25 5.13 -14.85
N TYR A 125 -2.49 5.83 -13.75
CA TYR A 125 -3.28 5.30 -12.63
C TYR A 125 -4.56 6.11 -12.34
N GLY A 126 -4.79 7.24 -13.01
CA GLY A 126 -5.92 8.12 -12.74
C GLY A 126 -5.78 8.91 -11.43
N ALA A 127 -4.57 8.97 -10.86
CA ALA A 127 -4.29 9.61 -9.57
C ALA A 127 -2.99 10.41 -9.60
N VAL A 128 -2.95 11.52 -8.86
CA VAL A 128 -1.77 12.37 -8.68
C VAL A 128 -1.00 11.91 -7.44
N SER A 129 0.25 11.48 -7.63
CA SER A 129 1.16 11.15 -6.53
C SER A 129 1.74 12.41 -5.89
N LEU A 130 2.04 12.35 -4.58
CA LEU A 130 2.64 13.45 -3.83
C LEU A 130 4.01 13.05 -3.29
N LYS A 131 4.94 14.01 -3.25
CA LYS A 131 6.26 13.85 -2.61
C LYS A 131 6.17 13.96 -1.08
N GLY A 132 5.39 13.06 -0.48
CA GLY A 132 5.28 12.92 0.97
C GLY A 132 6.20 11.85 1.53
N LYS A 133 6.49 11.89 2.83
CA LYS A 133 7.23 10.80 3.51
C LYS A 133 6.46 9.48 3.53
N PHE A 134 5.14 9.55 3.37
CA PHE A 134 4.22 8.42 3.25
C PHE A 134 4.11 7.86 1.81
N CYS A 135 4.99 8.25 0.90
CA CYS A 135 4.89 7.94 -0.53
C CYS A 135 4.75 6.45 -0.83
N HIS A 136 5.41 5.57 -0.07
CA HIS A 136 5.31 4.11 -0.26
C HIS A 136 3.91 3.57 0.06
N GLU A 137 3.24 4.10 1.10
CA GLU A 137 1.86 3.72 1.37
C GLU A 137 0.90 4.35 0.38
N MET A 138 1.14 5.61 -0.01
CA MET A 138 0.35 6.27 -1.04
C MET A 138 0.41 5.49 -2.36
N ALA A 139 1.56 4.92 -2.71
CA ALA A 139 1.73 4.06 -3.88
C ALA A 139 0.81 2.82 -3.82
N LEU A 140 0.78 2.11 -2.70
CA LEU A 140 -0.14 0.98 -2.50
C LEU A 140 -1.60 1.41 -2.69
N ARG A 141 -1.97 2.54 -2.09
CA ARG A 141 -3.34 3.09 -2.15
C ARG A 141 -3.72 3.58 -3.55
N ILE A 142 -2.78 4.11 -4.34
CA ILE A 142 -2.99 4.49 -5.74
C ILE A 142 -3.23 3.25 -6.62
N ILE A 143 -2.47 2.17 -6.42
CA ILE A 143 -2.67 0.93 -7.18
C ILE A 143 -4.04 0.32 -6.86
N LEU A 144 -4.45 0.30 -5.59
CA LEU A 144 -5.78 -0.15 -5.19
C LEU A 144 -6.90 0.73 -5.77
N HIS A 145 -6.73 2.06 -5.75
CA HIS A 145 -7.63 3.00 -6.42
C HIS A 145 -7.79 2.64 -7.91
N SER A 146 -6.66 2.52 -8.60
CA SER A 146 -6.56 2.23 -10.04
C SER A 146 -7.21 0.89 -10.41
N LEU A 147 -7.08 -0.14 -9.56
CA LEU A 147 -7.74 -1.43 -9.71
C LEU A 147 -9.26 -1.34 -9.47
N ASP A 148 -9.68 -0.70 -8.38
CA ASP A 148 -11.09 -0.58 -8.03
C ASP A 148 -11.85 0.22 -9.10
N SER A 149 -11.31 1.36 -9.53
CA SER A 149 -11.92 2.20 -10.57
C SER A 149 -12.16 1.44 -11.88
N ARG A 150 -11.22 0.58 -12.31
CA ARG A 150 -11.39 -0.28 -13.49
C ARG A 150 -12.40 -1.39 -13.26
N ALA A 151 -12.38 -2.04 -12.09
CA ALA A 151 -13.36 -3.08 -11.76
C ALA A 151 -14.80 -2.53 -11.74
N ASN A 152 -14.99 -1.31 -11.21
CA ASN A 152 -16.30 -0.67 -11.10
C ASN A 152 -16.97 -0.41 -12.46
N CYS A 153 -16.20 -0.17 -13.53
CA CYS A 153 -16.72 -0.05 -14.90
C CYS A 153 -17.51 -1.29 -15.34
N TYR A 154 -17.23 -2.45 -14.73
CA TYR A 154 -17.86 -3.73 -15.03
C TYR A 154 -18.80 -4.21 -13.92
N GLN A 155 -19.25 -3.30 -13.04
CA GLN A 155 -20.06 -3.63 -11.84
C GLN A 155 -19.37 -4.62 -10.90
N ARG A 156 -18.04 -4.72 -10.98
CA ARG A 156 -17.19 -5.50 -10.09
C ARG A 156 -16.56 -4.60 -9.04
N PHE A 157 -16.08 -5.17 -7.96
CA PHE A 157 -15.36 -4.46 -6.90
C PHE A 157 -14.21 -5.31 -6.37
N ILE A 158 -13.20 -4.64 -5.82
CA ILE A 158 -12.06 -5.33 -5.21
C ILE A 158 -12.22 -5.46 -3.68
N VAL A 159 -11.62 -6.50 -3.13
CA VAL A 159 -11.40 -6.70 -1.70
C VAL A 159 -9.90 -6.90 -1.49
N PRO A 160 -9.17 -5.90 -0.94
CA PRO A 160 -7.76 -6.05 -0.61
C PRO A 160 -7.55 -7.11 0.46
N LEU A 161 -6.66 -8.06 0.20
CA LEU A 161 -6.25 -9.09 1.17
C LEU A 161 -4.93 -8.71 1.84
N LEU A 162 -3.96 -8.25 1.05
CA LEU A 162 -2.61 -7.92 1.50
C LEU A 162 -1.98 -6.91 0.54
N SER A 163 -1.36 -5.85 1.07
CA SER A 163 -0.66 -4.83 0.27
C SER A 163 0.73 -4.58 0.88
N VAL A 164 1.80 -4.91 0.17
CA VAL A 164 3.17 -4.88 0.70
C VAL A 164 4.03 -3.91 -0.09
N SER A 165 4.66 -2.98 0.62
CA SER A 165 5.84 -2.26 0.12
C SER A 165 7.09 -3.02 0.52
N ALA A 166 7.85 -3.53 -0.45
CA ALA A 166 9.06 -4.32 -0.20
C ALA A 166 10.19 -3.87 -1.12
N ASP A 167 11.34 -3.55 -0.53
CA ASP A 167 12.55 -3.09 -1.21
C ASP A 167 12.27 -1.89 -2.14
N PHE A 168 12.12 -2.13 -3.44
CA PHE A 168 11.94 -1.13 -4.49
C PHE A 168 10.61 -1.28 -5.25
N TYR A 169 9.70 -2.14 -4.78
CA TYR A 169 8.42 -2.39 -5.42
C TYR A 169 7.27 -2.41 -4.42
N VAL A 170 6.08 -2.24 -4.96
CA VAL A 170 4.83 -2.45 -4.23
C VAL A 170 4.07 -3.62 -4.84
N ARG A 171 3.42 -4.42 -4.00
CA ARG A 171 2.63 -5.58 -4.43
C ARG A 171 1.31 -5.63 -3.70
N VAL A 172 0.22 -5.78 -4.43
CA VAL A 172 -1.13 -5.90 -3.86
C VAL A 172 -1.75 -7.23 -4.25
N PHE A 173 -2.49 -7.81 -3.31
CA PHE A 173 -3.25 -9.04 -3.46
C PHE A 173 -4.71 -8.70 -3.20
N VAL A 174 -5.57 -8.85 -4.21
CA VAL A 174 -6.98 -8.46 -4.11
C VAL A 174 -7.87 -9.57 -4.65
N ARG A 175 -9.05 -9.76 -4.06
CA ARG A 175 -10.11 -10.57 -4.66
C ARG A 175 -11.06 -9.69 -5.45
N VAL A 176 -11.60 -10.20 -6.55
CA VAL A 176 -12.52 -9.45 -7.41
C VAL A 176 -13.87 -10.14 -7.46
N PHE A 177 -14.91 -9.40 -7.07
CA PHE A 177 -16.29 -9.90 -7.00
C PHE A 177 -17.21 -9.03 -7.86
N THR A 178 -18.36 -9.58 -8.21
CA THR A 178 -19.44 -8.86 -8.91
C THR A 178 -20.44 -8.33 -7.90
N GLY A 179 -20.80 -7.04 -7.97
CA GLY A 179 -21.76 -6.45 -7.05
C GLY A 179 -21.99 -4.96 -7.27
N GLN A 180 -23.11 -4.64 -7.92
CA GLN A 180 -23.45 -3.26 -8.27
C GLN A 180 -23.53 -2.33 -7.05
N ALA A 181 -24.10 -2.79 -5.92
CA ALA A 181 -24.20 -1.99 -4.70
C ALA A 181 -22.82 -1.65 -4.10
N LYS A 182 -21.88 -2.60 -4.14
CA LYS A 182 -20.51 -2.40 -3.65
C LYS A 182 -19.69 -1.52 -4.60
N ALA A 183 -19.92 -1.60 -5.91
CA ALA A 183 -19.33 -0.70 -6.89
C ALA A 183 -19.83 0.74 -6.72
N LYS A 184 -21.14 0.95 -6.48
CA LYS A 184 -21.70 2.27 -6.15
C LYS A 184 -21.10 2.88 -4.88
N ALA A 185 -20.69 2.04 -3.93
CA ALA A 185 -19.99 2.47 -2.72
C ALA A 185 -18.52 2.86 -2.95
N SER A 186 -17.96 2.67 -4.14
CA SER A 186 -16.53 2.93 -4.38
C SER A 186 -16.14 4.38 -4.09
N ALA A 187 -16.94 5.36 -4.49
CA ALA A 187 -16.62 6.77 -4.27
C ALA A 187 -16.39 7.10 -2.79
N SER A 188 -17.09 6.44 -1.86
CA SER A 188 -16.86 6.64 -0.42
C SER A 188 -15.59 5.97 0.09
N LYS A 189 -14.99 5.05 -0.67
CA LYS A 189 -13.71 4.39 -0.36
C LYS A 189 -12.50 5.16 -0.89
N GLN A 190 -12.70 6.11 -1.80
CA GLN A 190 -11.64 6.91 -2.40
C GLN A 190 -11.49 8.25 -1.67
N ALA A 191 -10.27 8.77 -1.58
CA ALA A 191 -10.00 10.08 -1.00
C ALA A 191 -8.94 10.88 -1.78
N LEU A 192 -9.10 12.20 -1.79
CA LEU A 192 -8.05 13.15 -2.11
C LEU A 192 -7.19 13.42 -0.86
N VAL A 193 -5.95 13.81 -1.07
CA VAL A 193 -5.00 14.18 0.00
C VAL A 193 -4.61 15.64 -0.16
N TYR A 194 -4.79 16.42 0.90
CA TYR A 194 -4.25 17.77 1.03
C TYR A 194 -2.96 17.67 1.84
N LEU A 195 -1.80 17.92 1.23
CA LEU A 195 -0.48 17.87 1.87
C LEU A 195 0.07 19.29 2.03
N CYS A 196 0.36 19.70 3.26
CA CYS A 196 1.04 20.97 3.50
C CYS A 196 2.49 20.92 3.03
N MET A 197 2.89 21.90 2.21
CA MET A 197 4.25 22.01 1.67
C MET A 197 5.29 22.49 2.67
N GLY A 198 4.87 23.07 3.79
CA GLY A 198 5.76 23.52 4.86
C GLY A 198 6.08 22.41 5.84
N CYS A 199 5.04 21.90 6.50
CA CYS A 199 5.20 21.01 7.65
C CYS A 199 4.86 19.54 7.38
N GLY A 200 4.39 19.20 6.18
CA GLY A 200 4.04 17.83 5.81
C GLY A 200 2.77 17.28 6.47
N THR A 201 2.03 18.10 7.24
CA THR A 201 0.69 17.75 7.70
C THR A 201 -0.22 17.43 6.52
N HIS A 202 -0.99 16.35 6.64
CA HIS A 202 -1.89 15.92 5.60
C HIS A 202 -3.31 15.67 6.10
N HIS A 203 -4.29 15.94 5.25
CA HIS A 203 -5.70 15.71 5.51
C HIS A 203 -6.33 14.94 4.34
N LEU A 204 -7.23 14.00 4.64
CA LEU A 204 -7.95 13.25 3.63
C LEU A 204 -9.35 13.82 3.42
N GLN A 205 -9.76 13.91 2.15
CA GLN A 205 -11.11 14.26 1.74
C GLN A 205 -11.70 13.10 0.94
N ARG A 206 -12.68 12.38 1.53
CA ARG A 206 -13.42 11.33 0.79
C ARG A 206 -14.14 11.93 -0.42
N LEU A 207 -14.28 11.17 -1.51
CA LEU A 207 -15.01 11.61 -2.71
C LEU A 207 -16.53 11.46 -2.57
N GLY A 208 -16.97 10.44 -1.83
CA GLY A 208 -18.39 10.18 -1.56
C GLY A 208 -18.68 9.91 -0.09
N LYS A 209 -19.96 10.00 0.29
CA LYS A 209 -20.49 9.61 1.60
C LYS A 209 -21.43 8.42 1.44
N ALA A 210 -21.34 7.46 2.35
CA ALA A 210 -22.31 6.38 2.49
C ALA A 210 -23.05 6.56 3.82
N THR A 211 -24.39 6.64 3.78
CA THR A 211 -25.23 6.72 4.97
C THR A 211 -26.17 5.53 5.03
N SER A 212 -26.18 4.81 6.15
CA SER A 212 -27.18 3.78 6.45
C SER A 212 -28.43 4.44 7.05
N HIS A 213 -29.60 4.21 6.45
CA HIS A 213 -30.86 4.55 7.11
C HIS A 213 -31.26 3.39 8.04
N GLY A 214 -31.26 3.66 9.34
CA GLY A 214 -31.82 2.78 10.36
C GLY A 214 -33.34 2.86 10.33
N SER A 215 -33.97 2.17 9.37
CA SER A 215 -35.38 1.81 9.47
C SER A 215 -35.42 0.29 9.61
N GLY A 216 -36.12 -0.23 10.62
CA GLY A 216 -36.15 -1.64 11.06
C GLY A 216 -36.68 -2.69 10.07
N PHE A 217 -36.36 -2.55 8.79
CA PHE A 217 -36.56 -3.55 7.76
C PHE A 217 -35.25 -4.29 7.46
N PRO A 218 -35.29 -5.59 7.08
CA PRO A 218 -34.09 -6.44 7.00
C PRO A 218 -33.14 -6.12 5.84
N SER A 219 -33.46 -5.14 4.99
CA SER A 219 -32.62 -4.73 3.86
C SER A 219 -32.17 -3.28 4.03
N CYS A 220 -31.12 -3.08 4.83
CA CYS A 220 -30.51 -1.76 5.01
C CYS A 220 -29.91 -1.30 3.66
N ARG A 221 -30.62 -0.43 2.93
CA ARG A 221 -30.12 0.18 1.69
C ARG A 221 -29.25 1.38 2.04
N PHE A 222 -27.96 1.32 1.71
CA PHE A 222 -27.06 2.46 1.82
C PHE A 222 -27.44 3.55 0.79
N LYS A 223 -27.54 4.80 1.24
CA LYS A 223 -27.64 5.97 0.36
C LYS A 223 -26.24 6.52 0.13
N PHE A 224 -25.88 6.71 -1.15
CA PHE A 224 -24.61 7.29 -1.55
C PHE A 224 -24.81 8.72 -2.04
N GLY A 225 -23.90 9.63 -1.67
CA GLY A 225 -23.94 11.02 -2.09
C GLY A 225 -22.54 11.61 -2.23
N ALA A 226 -22.45 12.81 -2.81
CA ALA A 226 -21.21 13.56 -2.88
C ALA A 226 -20.72 13.94 -1.47
N ALA A 227 -19.41 13.93 -1.27
CA ALA A 227 -18.81 14.43 -0.04
C ALA A 227 -18.79 15.96 0.00
N MET A 228 -18.80 16.53 1.21
CA MET A 228 -18.60 17.96 1.45
C MET A 228 -17.13 18.20 1.83
N GLY A 229 -16.56 19.31 1.39
CA GLY A 229 -15.17 19.71 1.64
C GLY A 229 -14.89 21.14 1.13
N PRO A 230 -13.62 21.59 1.14
CA PRO A 230 -12.43 20.89 1.61
C PRO A 230 -12.35 20.78 3.15
N PRO A 231 -11.53 19.87 3.70
CA PRO A 231 -11.34 19.72 5.14
C PRO A 231 -10.30 20.71 5.71
N VAL A 232 -9.74 21.56 4.85
CA VAL A 232 -8.68 22.52 5.16
C VAL A 232 -9.03 23.90 4.61
N GLY A 233 -8.51 24.94 5.25
CA GLY A 233 -8.55 26.30 4.72
C GLY A 233 -7.56 26.53 3.56
N PRO A 234 -7.45 27.77 3.05
CA PRO A 234 -6.55 28.12 1.94
C PRO A 234 -5.05 27.89 2.27
N THR A 235 -4.68 28.00 3.54
CA THR A 235 -3.33 27.76 4.06
C THR A 235 -3.38 26.84 5.26
N CYS A 236 -2.27 26.15 5.54
CA CYS A 236 -2.11 25.29 6.69
C CYS A 236 -2.30 26.06 8.00
N GLU A 237 -3.08 25.52 8.93
CA GLU A 237 -3.34 26.13 10.24
C GLU A 237 -2.09 26.18 11.14
N PHE A 238 -1.07 25.36 10.87
CA PHE A 238 0.12 25.25 11.72
C PHE A 238 1.30 26.12 11.26
N CYS A 239 1.54 26.17 9.94
CA CYS A 239 2.70 26.87 9.38
C CYS A 239 2.35 27.91 8.31
N HIS A 240 1.05 28.09 8.01
CA HIS A 240 0.53 29.04 7.02
C HIS A 240 1.09 28.87 5.60
N GLN A 241 1.65 27.69 5.29
CA GLN A 241 2.06 27.33 3.92
C GLN A 241 0.88 26.75 3.13
N ARG A 242 1.01 26.73 1.80
CA ARG A 242 -0.01 26.18 0.90
C ARG A 242 -0.08 24.65 0.95
N HIS A 243 -1.21 24.12 0.52
CA HIS A 243 -1.41 22.68 0.35
C HIS A 243 -1.23 22.27 -1.12
N GLN A 244 -0.58 21.14 -1.34
CA GLN A 244 -0.67 20.38 -2.59
C GLN A 244 -1.85 19.41 -2.50
N LEU A 245 -2.52 19.20 -3.64
CA LEU A 245 -3.61 18.25 -3.79
C LEU A 245 -3.11 17.01 -4.53
N GLY A 246 -3.41 15.83 -4.00
CA GLY A 246 -3.11 14.55 -4.63
C GLY A 246 -4.22 13.53 -4.48
N GLY A 247 -3.99 12.33 -5.00
CA GLY A 247 -4.99 11.28 -5.15
C GLY A 247 -5.77 11.38 -6.47
N PRO A 248 -6.94 10.72 -6.58
CA PRO A 248 -7.57 9.94 -5.52
C PRO A 248 -6.75 8.70 -5.12
N LEU A 249 -6.89 8.29 -3.87
CA LEU A 249 -6.29 7.07 -3.36
C LEU A 249 -7.31 6.23 -2.60
N TRP A 250 -7.03 4.94 -2.46
CA TRP A 250 -7.81 4.03 -1.63
C TRP A 250 -7.68 4.38 -0.14
N ALA A 251 -8.76 4.79 0.51
CA ALA A 251 -8.78 5.25 1.89
C ALA A 251 -9.35 4.21 2.88
N GLU A 252 -9.72 3.03 2.41
CA GLU A 252 -10.11 1.87 3.23
C GLU A 252 -8.88 1.04 3.67
N PRO A 253 -9.06 -0.01 4.50
CA PRO A 253 -7.99 -0.90 4.90
C PRO A 253 -7.21 -1.48 3.70
N LEU A 254 -5.90 -1.61 3.87
CA LEU A 254 -4.97 -2.17 2.89
C LEU A 254 -4.91 -3.70 2.91
N HIS A 255 -5.41 -4.29 4.00
CA HIS A 255 -5.26 -5.69 4.34
C HIS A 255 -6.56 -6.23 4.92
N ASP A 256 -6.76 -7.53 4.75
CA ASP A 256 -7.76 -8.30 5.48
C ASP A 256 -7.06 -8.95 6.70
N GLY A 257 -7.39 -8.49 7.91
CA GLY A 257 -6.77 -8.94 9.16
C GLY A 257 -6.81 -10.46 9.34
N PRO A 258 -8.00 -11.09 9.28
CA PRO A 258 -8.14 -12.55 9.35
C PRO A 258 -7.28 -13.29 8.32
N PHE A 259 -7.20 -12.80 7.08
CA PHE A 259 -6.35 -13.40 6.06
C PHE A 259 -4.85 -13.33 6.41
N VAL A 260 -4.39 -12.19 6.94
CA VAL A 260 -2.98 -12.03 7.37
C VAL A 260 -2.64 -12.95 8.54
N GLU A 261 -3.55 -13.10 9.51
CA GLU A 261 -3.39 -14.03 10.64
C GLU A 261 -3.33 -15.49 10.19
N GLN A 262 -4.19 -15.87 9.23
CA GLN A 262 -4.16 -17.18 8.62
C GLN A 262 -2.84 -17.44 7.90
N LEU A 263 -2.29 -16.43 7.20
CA LEU A 263 -1.00 -16.54 6.52
C LEU A 263 0.16 -16.71 7.52
N LEU A 264 0.16 -15.96 8.62
CA LEU A 264 1.12 -16.12 9.72
C LEU A 264 1.06 -17.53 10.31
N THR A 265 -0.15 -18.02 10.61
CA THR A 265 -0.37 -19.37 11.14
C THR A 265 0.13 -20.44 10.16
N ALA A 266 -0.13 -20.26 8.86
CA ALA A 266 0.33 -21.19 7.82
C ALA A 266 1.87 -21.24 7.71
N LEU A 267 2.53 -20.09 7.87
CA LEU A 267 4.00 -20.01 7.94
C LEU A 267 4.52 -20.68 9.22
N GLU A 268 3.85 -20.58 10.35
CA GLU A 268 4.28 -21.24 11.59
C GLU A 268 4.15 -22.76 11.53
N ARG A 269 3.09 -23.27 10.90
CA ARG A 269 2.86 -24.71 10.71
C ARG A 269 3.87 -25.39 9.79
N ASN A 270 4.50 -24.65 8.88
CA ASN A 270 5.46 -25.19 7.92
C ASN A 270 6.82 -24.48 8.07
N PRO A 271 7.55 -24.74 9.17
CA PRO A 271 8.88 -24.16 9.36
C PRO A 271 9.85 -24.62 8.26
N ALA A 272 10.73 -23.72 7.84
CA ALA A 272 11.77 -23.93 6.82
C ALA A 272 11.27 -24.24 5.39
N ARG A 273 9.96 -24.16 5.11
CA ARG A 273 9.43 -24.38 3.74
C ARG A 273 9.96 -23.35 2.73
N PHE A 274 10.22 -22.11 3.19
CA PHE A 274 10.71 -21.03 2.35
C PHE A 274 11.97 -20.44 2.96
N SER A 275 13.01 -20.21 2.14
CA SER A 275 14.26 -19.58 2.58
C SER A 275 14.05 -18.17 3.14
N THR A 276 13.04 -17.45 2.65
CA THR A 276 12.70 -16.08 3.07
C THR A 276 11.65 -16.03 4.19
N GLN A 277 11.37 -17.14 4.87
CA GLN A 277 10.30 -17.23 5.85
C GLN A 277 10.43 -16.25 7.02
N ASP A 278 11.64 -16.02 7.56
CA ASP A 278 11.85 -15.04 8.64
C ASP A 278 11.44 -13.63 8.21
N ARG A 279 11.78 -13.27 6.96
CA ARG A 279 11.43 -11.98 6.37
C ARG A 279 9.92 -11.85 6.21
N MET A 280 9.25 -12.90 5.73
CA MET A 280 7.80 -12.93 5.60
C MET A 280 7.11 -12.80 6.97
N LYS A 281 7.55 -13.57 7.97
CA LYS A 281 7.03 -13.49 9.34
C LYS A 281 7.22 -12.09 9.92
N GLY A 282 8.42 -11.52 9.82
CA GLY A 282 8.71 -10.17 10.31
C GLY A 282 7.82 -9.11 9.68
N MET A 283 7.69 -9.11 8.35
CA MET A 283 6.83 -8.18 7.59
C MET A 283 5.35 -8.32 7.97
N LEU A 284 4.83 -9.55 7.95
CA LEU A 284 3.42 -9.83 8.28
C LEU A 284 3.08 -9.47 9.73
N SER A 285 4.00 -9.70 10.67
CA SER A 285 3.82 -9.27 12.06
C SER A 285 3.74 -7.75 12.19
N VAL A 286 4.48 -6.97 11.39
CA VAL A 286 4.29 -5.50 11.40
C VAL A 286 2.90 -5.16 10.87
N ILE A 287 2.47 -5.78 9.77
CA ILE A 287 1.18 -5.53 9.14
C ILE A 287 0.02 -5.82 10.11
N THR A 288 0.07 -6.92 10.87
CA THR A 288 -0.94 -7.24 11.90
C THR A 288 -0.98 -6.21 13.03
N GLU A 289 0.13 -5.54 13.32
CA GLU A 289 0.23 -4.50 14.35
C GLU A 289 -0.17 -3.09 13.84
N GLU A 290 -0.41 -2.91 12.53
CA GLU A 290 -0.79 -1.62 11.95
C GLU A 290 -2.24 -1.24 12.25
N LEU A 291 -2.49 0.06 12.38
CA LEU A 291 -3.84 0.60 12.39
C LEU A 291 -4.44 0.50 10.98
N PRO A 292 -5.51 -0.29 10.76
CA PRO A 292 -6.08 -0.51 9.44
C PRO A 292 -6.91 0.69 8.95
N ASP A 293 -7.47 1.45 9.88
CA ASP A 293 -8.42 2.54 9.65
C ASP A 293 -7.76 3.93 9.56
N VAL A 294 -6.44 4.01 9.71
CA VAL A 294 -5.66 5.25 9.63
C VAL A 294 -4.82 5.24 8.35
N PRO A 295 -5.21 6.01 7.32
CA PRO A 295 -4.43 6.13 6.10
C PRO A 295 -3.20 7.01 6.27
N LEU A 296 -2.11 6.60 5.62
CA LEU A 296 -0.81 7.29 5.60
C LEU A 296 -0.18 7.33 6.99
N TYR A 297 0.98 7.98 7.09
CA TYR A 297 1.76 8.06 8.32
C TYR A 297 2.61 9.32 8.38
N TYR A 298 3.09 9.61 9.59
CA TYR A 298 4.13 10.60 9.85
C TYR A 298 5.48 9.91 10.03
N THR A 299 6.57 10.65 9.84
CA THR A 299 7.91 10.17 10.15
C THR A 299 8.56 11.12 11.15
N LEU A 300 9.19 10.56 12.19
CA LEU A 300 9.73 11.36 13.28
C LEU A 300 10.87 12.26 12.82
N ASP A 301 11.69 11.80 11.89
CA ASP A 301 12.75 12.59 11.26
C ASP A 301 12.18 13.81 10.53
N SER A 302 11.08 13.65 9.80
CA SER A 302 10.44 14.77 9.09
C SER A 302 9.81 15.77 10.04
N LEU A 303 9.12 15.30 11.10
CA LEU A 303 8.56 16.20 12.12
C LEU A 303 9.66 16.99 12.82
N SER A 304 10.73 16.32 13.24
CA SER A 304 11.85 16.94 13.95
C SER A 304 12.64 17.89 13.06
N SER A 305 12.87 17.50 11.79
CA SER A 305 13.51 18.35 10.78
C SER A 305 12.71 19.61 10.47
N THR A 306 11.37 19.56 10.54
CA THR A 306 10.51 20.71 10.24
C THR A 306 10.67 21.82 11.28
N ILE A 307 10.91 21.47 12.54
CA ILE A 307 11.06 22.42 13.66
C ILE A 307 12.51 22.54 14.14
N HIS A 308 13.45 21.88 13.46
CA HIS A 308 14.88 21.86 13.76
C HIS A 308 15.23 21.39 15.18
N CYS A 309 14.51 20.39 15.71
CA CYS A 309 14.78 19.81 17.02
C CYS A 309 15.52 18.46 16.93
N ASN A 310 16.05 18.01 18.06
CA ASN A 310 16.51 16.63 18.19
C ASN A 310 15.32 15.67 18.08
N THR A 311 15.53 14.54 17.41
CA THR A 311 14.46 13.55 17.20
C THR A 311 14.18 12.76 18.48
N PRO A 312 12.94 12.72 19.00
CA PRO A 312 12.59 11.83 20.10
C PRO A 312 12.75 10.38 19.68
N SER A 313 13.07 9.48 20.63
CA SER A 313 13.08 8.05 20.30
C SER A 313 11.68 7.58 19.90
N LEU A 314 11.64 6.57 19.02
CA LEU A 314 10.38 6.01 18.53
C LEU A 314 9.45 5.55 19.67
N LEU A 315 10.02 4.95 20.73
CA LEU A 315 9.24 4.52 21.88
C LEU A 315 8.72 5.70 22.71
N GLN A 316 9.53 6.73 22.96
CA GLN A 316 9.09 7.92 23.70
C GLN A 316 7.93 8.63 23.00
N PHE A 317 8.04 8.83 21.67
CA PHE A 317 6.97 9.49 20.92
C PHE A 317 5.68 8.66 20.90
N ARG A 318 5.80 7.32 20.75
CA ARG A 318 4.66 6.40 20.86
C ARG A 318 4.03 6.45 22.25
N SER A 319 4.83 6.44 23.32
CA SER A 319 4.31 6.56 24.69
C SER A 319 3.58 7.87 24.90
N ALA A 320 4.06 8.98 24.33
CA ALA A 320 3.40 10.26 24.41
C ALA A 320 2.03 10.30 23.70
N LEU A 321 1.92 9.68 22.52
CA LEU A 321 0.63 9.50 21.85
C LEU A 321 -0.35 8.63 22.66
N LEU A 322 0.14 7.55 23.26
CA LEU A 322 -0.68 6.66 24.09
C LEU A 322 -1.14 7.34 25.38
N HIS A 323 -0.28 8.13 26.03
CA HIS A 323 -0.66 8.94 27.20
C HIS A 323 -1.67 10.04 26.84
N ALA A 324 -1.61 10.56 25.61
CA ALA A 324 -2.60 11.50 25.08
C ALA A 324 -3.94 10.82 24.69
N GLY A 325 -4.08 9.50 24.90
CA GLY A 325 -5.33 8.76 24.65
C GLY A 325 -5.54 8.32 23.20
N HIS A 326 -4.51 8.41 22.36
CA HIS A 326 -4.59 8.07 20.93
C HIS A 326 -3.98 6.71 20.63
N ARG A 327 -4.52 6.02 19.63
CA ARG A 327 -3.97 4.76 19.14
C ARG A 327 -2.72 5.05 18.31
N VAL A 328 -1.73 4.16 18.39
CA VAL A 328 -0.49 4.31 17.63
C VAL A 328 0.09 2.98 17.16
N SER A 329 0.43 2.92 15.88
CA SER A 329 1.14 1.79 15.26
C SER A 329 2.35 2.27 14.47
N LEU A 330 3.19 1.32 14.06
CA LEU A 330 4.25 1.56 13.09
C LEU A 330 3.71 1.28 11.68
N SER A 331 4.54 1.43 10.65
CA SER A 331 4.18 0.97 9.31
C SER A 331 5.27 0.10 8.70
N HIS A 332 4.86 -0.96 8.02
CA HIS A 332 5.71 -1.83 7.22
C HIS A 332 6.32 -1.09 6.03
N ALA A 333 5.68 -0.01 5.57
CA ALA A 333 6.13 0.77 4.42
C ALA A 333 7.33 1.68 4.73
N CYS A 334 7.60 1.98 6.02
CA CYS A 334 8.75 2.79 6.44
C CYS A 334 9.14 2.55 7.91
N LYS A 335 10.43 2.33 8.17
CA LYS A 335 10.99 1.97 9.48
C LYS A 335 10.68 2.96 10.61
N ASN A 336 10.73 4.26 10.30
CA ASN A 336 10.53 5.34 11.29
C ASN A 336 9.11 5.95 11.21
N ALA A 337 8.18 5.24 10.56
CA ALA A 337 6.81 5.69 10.43
C ALA A 337 6.01 5.51 11.72
N VAL A 338 5.14 6.48 11.98
CA VAL A 338 4.16 6.45 13.05
C VAL A 338 2.78 6.71 12.45
N LYS A 339 1.88 5.75 12.63
CA LYS A 339 0.46 5.85 12.31
C LYS A 339 -0.32 6.12 13.58
N THR A 340 -1.23 7.08 13.56
CA THR A 340 -2.06 7.41 14.72
C THR A 340 -3.37 8.03 14.30
N ASP A 341 -4.42 7.82 15.09
CA ASP A 341 -5.70 8.52 14.97
C ASP A 341 -5.68 9.91 15.64
N ALA A 342 -4.53 10.32 16.20
CA ALA A 342 -4.34 11.66 16.71
C ALA A 342 -4.50 12.71 15.59
N PRO A 343 -5.33 13.74 15.79
CA PRO A 343 -5.45 14.82 14.83
C PRO A 343 -4.13 15.60 14.73
N PRO A 344 -3.84 16.27 13.60
CA PRO A 344 -2.55 16.92 13.39
C PRO A 344 -2.14 17.94 14.46
N HIS A 345 -3.10 18.62 15.10
CA HIS A 345 -2.81 19.56 16.18
C HIS A 345 -2.22 18.87 17.42
N VAL A 346 -2.64 17.66 17.75
CA VAL A 346 -2.08 16.87 18.86
C VAL A 346 -0.63 16.49 18.54
N ILE A 347 -0.35 16.08 17.30
CA ILE A 347 1.01 15.73 16.85
C ILE A 347 1.94 16.94 17.01
N TRP A 348 1.51 18.13 16.58
CA TRP A 348 2.32 19.34 16.74
C TRP A 348 2.45 19.79 18.19
N ASP A 349 1.42 19.63 19.01
CA ASP A 349 1.51 19.91 20.45
C ASP A 349 2.50 18.99 21.17
N LEU A 350 2.53 17.69 20.84
CA LEU A 350 3.56 16.78 21.34
C LEU A 350 4.96 17.27 20.96
N MET A 351 5.17 17.66 19.69
CA MET A 351 6.47 18.17 19.23
C MET A 351 6.84 19.52 19.90
N ARG A 352 5.86 20.39 20.19
CA ARG A 352 6.06 21.63 20.96
C ARG A 352 6.49 21.33 22.40
N CYS A 353 5.80 20.39 23.08
CA CYS A 353 6.20 19.93 24.41
C CYS A 353 7.61 19.33 24.41
N TRP A 354 7.95 18.54 23.40
CA TRP A 354 9.30 17.99 23.24
C TRP A 354 10.36 19.08 23.12
N THR A 355 10.07 20.12 22.34
CA THR A 355 10.97 21.28 22.14
C THR A 355 11.12 22.13 23.42
N LYS A 356 10.12 22.14 24.31
CA LYS A 356 10.27 22.79 25.64
C LYS A 356 11.25 22.03 26.54
N LEU A 357 11.25 20.70 26.47
CA LEU A 357 12.20 19.85 27.20
C LEU A 357 13.61 19.88 26.58
N HIS A 358 13.69 20.03 25.26
CA HIS A 358 14.93 20.06 24.48
C HIS A 358 14.97 21.32 23.60
N PRO A 359 15.35 22.49 24.18
CA PRO A 359 15.23 23.77 23.51
C PRO A 359 16.08 23.87 22.25
N VAL A 360 15.45 24.36 21.17
CA VAL A 360 16.10 24.69 19.90
C VAL A 360 16.65 26.12 19.97
N LYS A 361 17.80 26.36 19.36
CA LYS A 361 18.41 27.70 19.26
C LYS A 361 17.55 28.61 18.38
N ARG A 362 16.67 29.40 18.99
CA ARG A 362 15.68 30.26 18.31
C ARG A 362 16.31 31.34 17.43
N GLU A 363 17.51 31.80 17.78
CA GLU A 363 18.32 32.79 17.01
C GLU A 363 18.59 32.37 15.56
N ARG A 364 18.48 31.08 15.25
CA ARG A 364 18.73 30.53 13.90
C ARG A 364 17.48 30.42 13.04
N LEU A 365 16.29 30.73 13.58
CA LEU A 365 15.02 30.57 12.88
C LEU A 365 14.52 31.93 12.40
N ALA A 366 14.42 32.13 11.09
CA ALA A 366 13.75 33.30 10.56
C ALA A 366 12.23 33.21 10.82
N ASP A 367 11.59 34.36 11.07
CA ASP A 367 10.16 34.45 11.44
C ASP A 367 9.20 33.93 10.35
N THR A 368 9.66 33.86 9.11
CA THR A 368 8.88 33.36 7.98
C THR A 368 8.91 31.83 7.84
N THR A 369 9.75 31.14 8.61
CA THR A 369 9.93 29.68 8.52
C THR A 369 8.73 28.92 9.10
N PRO A 370 8.41 27.72 8.57
CA PRO A 370 7.42 26.83 9.18
C PRO A 370 7.71 26.54 10.66
N ALA A 371 8.99 26.37 11.01
CA ALA A 371 9.44 26.13 12.37
C ALA A 371 9.00 27.24 13.34
N SER A 372 9.29 28.50 13.00
CA SER A 372 8.96 29.65 13.86
C SER A 372 7.45 29.73 14.12
N ARG A 373 6.64 29.60 13.07
CA ARG A 373 5.16 29.64 13.16
C ARG A 373 4.59 28.51 14.02
N ILE A 374 5.12 27.29 13.87
CA ILE A 374 4.67 26.15 14.67
C ILE A 374 5.03 26.35 16.15
N LEU A 375 6.24 26.80 16.44
CA LEU A 375 6.77 26.97 17.79
C LEU A 375 6.27 28.23 18.51
N ALA A 376 5.72 29.19 17.79
CA ALA A 376 5.11 30.40 18.35
C ALA A 376 3.79 30.12 19.10
N VAL A 377 3.14 28.99 18.81
CA VAL A 377 1.88 28.58 19.44
C VAL A 377 2.18 27.72 20.67
N GLU A 378 1.60 28.09 21.80
CA GLU A 378 1.69 27.30 23.04
C GLU A 378 0.91 25.98 22.92
N PRO A 379 1.48 24.83 23.34
CA PRO A 379 0.80 23.55 23.29
C PRO A 379 -0.41 23.55 24.24
N LYS A 380 -1.56 23.04 23.75
CA LYS A 380 -2.79 22.95 24.56
C LYS A 380 -2.76 21.74 25.49
N LEU A 381 -2.11 20.66 25.08
CA LEU A 381 -1.92 19.46 25.88
C LEU A 381 -0.56 19.46 26.59
N GLN A 382 -0.49 18.82 27.76
CA GLN A 382 0.77 18.51 28.42
C GLN A 382 1.20 17.09 28.07
N ALA A 383 2.30 16.95 27.34
CA ALA A 383 2.79 15.65 26.87
C ALA A 383 3.63 14.95 27.94
N SER A 384 3.37 13.66 28.17
CA SER A 384 4.24 12.78 28.95
C SER A 384 5.05 11.88 28.02
N PHE A 385 6.39 11.96 28.08
CA PHE A 385 7.30 11.10 27.31
C PHE A 385 7.80 9.90 28.12
N THR A 386 7.20 9.63 29.28
CA THR A 386 7.56 8.45 30.09
C THR A 386 7.22 7.18 29.33
N LEU A 387 8.17 6.24 29.30
CA LEU A 387 8.01 5.00 28.56
C LEU A 387 6.86 4.18 29.14
N ARG A 388 5.96 3.75 28.26
CA ARG A 388 4.90 2.79 28.59
C ARG A 388 5.26 1.40 28.08
N ASP A 389 4.82 0.37 28.80
CA ASP A 389 5.09 -1.02 28.46
C ASP A 389 4.40 -1.47 27.17
N ASP A 390 3.23 -0.91 26.87
CA ASP A 390 2.43 -1.12 25.65
C ASP A 390 2.98 -0.37 24.42
N ALA A 391 3.94 0.55 24.60
CA ALA A 391 4.50 1.33 23.49
C ALA A 391 5.41 0.50 22.57
N ASN A 392 6.05 -0.55 23.09
CA ASN A 392 6.96 -1.39 22.32
C ASN A 392 6.20 -2.58 21.69
N PRO A 393 6.04 -2.63 20.35
CA PRO A 393 5.25 -3.67 19.68
C PRO A 393 5.84 -5.06 19.89
N SER A 394 4.98 -6.08 19.84
CA SER A 394 5.34 -7.48 20.10
C SER A 394 6.42 -7.99 19.15
N SER A 395 6.30 -7.64 17.86
CA SER A 395 7.23 -7.99 16.79
C SER A 395 8.64 -7.45 17.07
N ARG A 396 8.74 -6.25 17.66
CA ARG A 396 10.00 -5.62 18.04
C ARG A 396 10.58 -6.23 19.31
N LYS A 397 9.74 -6.48 20.33
CA LYS A 397 10.15 -7.18 21.56
C LYS A 397 10.75 -8.56 21.25
N ARG A 398 10.18 -9.27 20.27
CA ARG A 398 10.63 -10.59 19.80
C ARG A 398 11.82 -10.57 18.83
N GLY A 399 12.33 -9.39 18.45
CA GLY A 399 13.48 -9.28 17.54
C GLY A 399 13.24 -9.79 16.11
N LEU A 400 11.99 -9.76 15.62
CA LEU A 400 11.67 -10.26 14.28
C LEU A 400 12.34 -9.40 13.17
N LYS A 401 12.67 -10.03 12.03
CA LYS A 401 13.26 -9.36 10.85
C LYS A 401 12.23 -8.50 10.11
N ARG A 402 11.88 -7.36 10.70
CA ARG A 402 10.84 -6.43 10.21
C ARG A 402 11.24 -5.66 8.95
N PHE A 403 12.48 -5.18 8.93
CA PHE A 403 13.06 -4.38 7.84
C PHE A 403 14.41 -5.00 7.48
N PRO A 404 14.44 -6.02 6.62
CA PRO A 404 15.68 -6.65 6.20
C PRO A 404 16.52 -5.65 5.40
N GLU A 405 17.83 -5.70 5.60
CA GLU A 405 18.77 -4.94 4.79
C GLU A 405 18.98 -5.62 3.44
N ASN A 406 19.31 -4.82 2.43
CA ASN A 406 19.63 -5.36 1.11
C ASN A 406 20.88 -6.26 1.23
N PRO A 407 20.84 -7.49 0.69
CA PRO A 407 21.93 -8.44 0.86
C PRO A 407 23.21 -8.05 0.11
N GLU A 408 23.14 -7.21 -0.93
CA GLU A 408 24.29 -6.83 -1.76
C GLU A 408 24.30 -5.33 -2.14
N ALA A 409 25.49 -4.81 -2.46
CA ALA A 409 25.61 -3.52 -3.15
C ALA A 409 25.02 -3.63 -4.57
N PHE A 410 24.26 -2.62 -5.02
CA PHE A 410 23.51 -2.63 -6.29
C PHE A 410 22.36 -3.66 -6.37
N TRP A 411 21.87 -4.14 -5.22
CA TRP A 411 20.66 -4.95 -5.15
C TRP A 411 19.44 -4.16 -5.63
N GLY A 412 18.75 -4.63 -6.67
CA GLY A 412 17.64 -3.92 -7.27
C GLY A 412 17.28 -4.39 -8.68
N PRO A 413 16.17 -3.88 -9.25
CA PRO A 413 15.79 -4.18 -10.61
C PRO A 413 16.79 -3.48 -11.54
N LYS A 414 17.51 -4.26 -12.34
CA LYS A 414 18.43 -3.73 -13.35
C LYS A 414 17.63 -3.06 -14.48
N ALA A 415 18.28 -2.13 -15.18
CA ALA A 415 17.67 -1.47 -16.33
C ALA A 415 17.16 -2.53 -17.33
N LYS A 416 16.00 -2.27 -17.95
CA LYS A 416 15.45 -3.11 -19.00
C LYS A 416 16.53 -3.36 -20.05
N ALA A 417 16.75 -4.61 -20.43
CA ALA A 417 17.68 -4.96 -21.50
C ALA A 417 17.31 -4.16 -22.76
N LYS A 418 18.28 -3.44 -23.33
CA LYS A 418 18.08 -2.76 -24.62
C LYS A 418 17.81 -3.85 -25.67
N ALA A 419 16.79 -3.64 -26.50
CA ALA A 419 16.59 -4.50 -27.67
C ALA A 419 17.84 -4.36 -28.54
N GLY A 420 18.60 -5.45 -28.64
CA GLY A 420 19.71 -5.60 -29.58
C GLY A 420 19.20 -6.10 -30.92
#